data_AF-A0AAV4NKC1-F1
#
_entry.id   AF-A0AAV4NKC1-F1
#
_cell.length_a   1.000
_cell.length_b   1.000
_cell.length_c   1.000
_cell.angle_alpha   90.00
_cell.angle_beta   90.00
_cell.angle_gamma   90.00
#
_symmetry.space_group_name_H-M   'P 1'
#
loop_
_entity.id
_entity.type
_entity.pdbx_description
1 polymer ?
#
loop_
_entity_poly.entity_id
_entity_poly.type
_entity_poly.pdbx_seq_one_letter_code
_entity_poly.pdbx_strand_id
1 'polypeptide(L)'
;MSSYKEHLDLKGLDDEDDLSDDEVFTQGGKSIPLEENGVNKPLMAPRLRSKDTLHTKVRKVPSLRLMWSPIFYLLVTLSSIITLIGIVVLLINIFMRNISSQNNNNHIKGTKLLPCTKITSQDVWVKTFPMLTTETAIRLNDVNSDGIEDIILGFGTGADAFYYPKVVCHVYFPKSKDECGGGMLALDGKTGNEIWRHYSAHEIFAINCNADLNGDGTKDCLGGGRMAGFNAVNGKDGTLLWEFDDQNAKIDASNVYTPQYISDVDSDGVLDLVVIHGGDPLKEPGSETRLVGRLMVVSGKTGRVLKWVQVPDEKESYYSPQVLTHPDGVKVVIKLRPHLTLNQH
;
A
#
# COMPACT_ATOMS: atom_id res chain seq x y z
N MET A 1 -14.02 49.20 38.73
CA MET A 1 -15.43 48.82 39.03
C MET A 1 -15.47 47.30 38.96
N SER A 2 -15.71 46.62 40.10
CA SER A 2 -16.07 45.19 40.31
C SER A 2 -15.47 44.07 39.41
N SER A 3 -15.00 42.90 39.88
CA SER A 3 -14.60 42.37 41.20
C SER A 3 -14.04 40.93 41.02
N TYR A 4 -12.96 40.58 41.74
CA TYR A 4 -12.58 39.29 42.39
C TYR A 4 -13.20 37.91 41.96
N LYS A 5 -12.55 36.73 42.11
CA LYS A 5 -11.34 36.30 42.86
C LYS A 5 -10.76 34.95 42.36
N GLU A 6 -9.49 34.68 42.70
CA GLU A 6 -8.82 33.35 42.67
C GLU A 6 -9.03 32.51 43.95
N HIS A 7 -8.38 31.33 43.99
CA HIS A 7 -8.03 30.43 45.12
C HIS A 7 -8.99 29.26 45.45
N LEU A 8 -8.52 28.12 46.00
CA LEU A 8 -7.27 27.32 45.87
C LEU A 8 -7.51 25.95 46.59
N ASP A 9 -6.44 25.17 46.81
CA ASP A 9 -6.30 23.98 47.70
C ASP A 9 -6.96 22.64 47.24
N LEU A 10 -6.35 21.42 47.27
CA LEU A 10 -5.09 20.81 47.78
C LEU A 10 -5.19 19.99 49.09
N LYS A 11 -4.79 18.70 49.03
CA LYS A 11 -4.67 17.65 50.09
C LYS A 11 -6.00 17.17 50.73
N GLY A 12 -6.22 15.91 51.12
CA GLY A 12 -5.36 14.73 51.33
C GLY A 12 -5.72 14.03 52.66
N LEU A 13 -5.65 12.69 52.67
CA LEU A 13 -5.63 11.75 53.84
C LEU A 13 -6.94 11.40 54.58
N ASP A 14 -7.20 10.07 54.58
CA ASP A 14 -7.45 9.13 55.68
C ASP A 14 -8.72 9.08 56.56
N ASP A 15 -8.95 7.85 57.04
CA ASP A 15 -9.70 7.34 58.22
C ASP A 15 -11.15 6.82 58.10
N GLU A 16 -11.45 5.90 59.04
CA GLU A 16 -12.35 4.73 58.94
C GLU A 16 -13.80 4.92 59.47
N ASP A 17 -14.60 3.86 59.22
CA ASP A 17 -15.77 3.36 59.98
C ASP A 17 -16.95 4.28 60.36
N ASP A 18 -18.18 3.86 60.03
CA ASP A 18 -19.14 3.38 61.05
C ASP A 18 -20.42 2.70 60.47
N LEU A 19 -21.13 1.92 61.32
CA LEU A 19 -22.57 1.50 61.28
C LEU A 19 -23.03 0.46 60.21
N SER A 20 -23.38 -0.80 60.58
CA SER A 20 -24.64 -1.33 61.20
C SER A 20 -25.85 -1.41 60.24
N ASP A 21 -26.81 -2.34 60.29
CA ASP A 21 -27.02 -3.68 60.92
C ASP A 21 -28.31 -4.27 60.27
N ASP A 22 -28.50 -5.60 60.22
CA ASP A 22 -29.82 -6.27 60.34
C ASP A 22 -29.73 -7.81 60.21
N GLU A 23 -30.42 -8.53 61.11
CA GLU A 23 -30.42 -10.00 61.31
C GLU A 23 -31.50 -10.76 60.46
N VAL A 24 -31.73 -12.09 60.42
CA VAL A 24 -32.13 -13.06 61.49
C VAL A 24 -32.17 -14.54 60.97
N PHE A 25 -31.47 -15.48 61.65
CA PHE A 25 -31.77 -16.90 62.06
C PHE A 25 -32.58 -17.92 61.16
N THR A 26 -32.57 -19.29 61.27
CA THR A 26 -32.10 -20.38 62.20
C THR A 26 -31.99 -21.76 61.42
N GLN A 27 -32.01 -22.99 62.01
CA GLN A 27 -30.92 -23.80 62.61
C GLN A 27 -31.32 -25.31 62.85
N GLY A 28 -30.39 -26.30 62.73
CA GLY A 28 -30.50 -27.69 63.32
C GLY A 28 -30.86 -28.87 62.36
N GLY A 29 -30.57 -30.17 62.59
CA GLY A 29 -30.01 -30.94 63.74
C GLY A 29 -29.51 -32.39 63.40
N LYS A 30 -29.25 -33.28 64.40
CA LYS A 30 -28.40 -34.54 64.35
C LYS A 30 -29.16 -35.90 64.56
N SER A 31 -28.50 -37.07 64.31
CA SER A 31 -28.20 -38.20 65.28
C SER A 31 -28.49 -39.72 64.97
N ILE A 32 -27.41 -40.55 64.81
CA ILE A 32 -27.01 -41.92 65.33
C ILE A 32 -27.92 -43.24 65.17
N PRO A 33 -27.61 -44.50 65.68
CA PRO A 33 -27.33 -45.75 64.88
C PRO A 33 -28.09 -47.07 65.25
N LEU A 34 -27.64 -48.28 64.78
CA LEU A 34 -27.38 -49.52 65.59
C LEU A 34 -26.92 -50.81 64.79
N GLU A 35 -26.02 -51.60 65.41
CA GLU A 35 -25.78 -53.09 65.51
C GLU A 35 -26.31 -54.14 64.47
N GLU A 36 -25.89 -55.43 64.37
CA GLU A 36 -25.00 -56.36 65.14
C GLU A 36 -24.51 -57.57 64.26
N ASN A 37 -23.57 -58.40 64.78
CA ASN A 37 -23.27 -59.87 64.58
C ASN A 37 -23.87 -60.69 63.39
N GLY A 38 -23.28 -61.79 62.87
CA GLY A 38 -22.04 -62.53 63.17
C GLY A 38 -22.08 -64.02 62.70
N VAL A 39 -20.89 -64.60 62.47
CA VAL A 39 -20.50 -65.99 62.87
C VAL A 39 -20.75 -67.24 61.96
N ASN A 40 -19.64 -67.98 61.73
CA ASN A 40 -19.42 -69.39 61.31
C ASN A 40 -19.88 -69.93 59.92
N LYS A 41 -19.00 -70.41 59.02
CA LYS A 41 -18.13 -71.65 59.06
C LYS A 41 -18.91 -72.99 59.11
N PRO A 42 -18.41 -74.11 58.52
CA PRO A 42 -17.44 -74.23 57.40
C PRO A 42 -17.60 -75.48 56.46
N LEU A 43 -16.66 -75.61 55.49
CA LEU A 43 -15.98 -76.85 55.02
C LEU A 43 -16.76 -78.06 54.41
N MET A 44 -16.59 -78.21 53.08
CA MET A 44 -15.81 -79.32 52.43
C MET A 44 -16.53 -80.49 51.69
N ALA A 45 -16.54 -80.37 50.34
CA ALA A 45 -16.26 -81.41 49.30
C ALA A 45 -17.22 -82.63 49.12
N PRO A 46 -17.14 -83.42 48.00
CA PRO A 46 -16.58 -83.16 46.65
C PRO A 46 -17.50 -83.55 45.43
N ARG A 47 -17.11 -83.06 44.23
CA ARG A 47 -17.26 -83.65 42.86
C ARG A 47 -18.48 -84.54 42.51
N LEU A 48 -19.30 -84.09 41.54
CA LEU A 48 -19.51 -84.78 40.23
C LEU A 48 -20.33 -83.90 39.24
N ARG A 49 -20.18 -84.15 37.93
CA ARG A 49 -20.89 -83.45 36.84
C ARG A 49 -22.19 -84.19 36.47
N SER A 50 -23.30 -83.46 36.25
CA SER A 50 -24.05 -83.44 34.97
C SER A 50 -25.52 -82.99 35.10
N LYS A 51 -25.86 -81.88 34.42
CA LYS A 51 -27.15 -81.50 33.79
C LYS A 51 -28.44 -81.33 34.61
N ASP A 52 -28.96 -80.10 34.53
CA ASP A 52 -30.30 -79.71 34.04
C ASP A 52 -31.56 -80.34 34.70
N THR A 53 -32.60 -79.59 35.12
CA THR A 53 -32.99 -78.20 34.78
C THR A 53 -34.08 -77.63 35.75
N LEU A 54 -34.46 -76.36 35.51
CA LEU A 54 -35.75 -75.69 35.84
C LEU A 54 -35.92 -74.85 37.14
N HIS A 55 -35.74 -73.54 36.93
CA HIS A 55 -36.65 -72.41 37.26
C HIS A 55 -36.68 -71.66 38.62
N THR A 56 -36.56 -70.34 38.43
CA THR A 56 -37.18 -69.17 39.12
C THR A 56 -36.73 -68.73 40.52
N LYS A 57 -35.91 -67.67 40.53
CA LYS A 57 -36.31 -66.42 41.20
C LYS A 57 -35.74 -65.19 40.49
N VAL A 58 -36.61 -64.26 40.09
CA VAL A 58 -36.22 -63.01 39.43
C VAL A 58 -35.50 -62.11 40.44
N ARG A 59 -34.25 -61.75 40.18
CA ARG A 59 -33.53 -60.70 40.92
C ARG A 59 -33.50 -59.44 40.05
N LYS A 60 -34.14 -58.37 40.50
CA LYS A 60 -34.04 -57.05 39.85
C LYS A 60 -32.58 -56.62 39.86
N VAL A 61 -31.96 -56.58 38.68
CA VAL A 61 -30.65 -55.96 38.48
C VAL A 61 -30.84 -54.44 38.53
N PRO A 62 -30.03 -53.66 39.26
CA PRO A 62 -30.07 -52.21 39.15
C PRO A 62 -29.74 -51.81 37.70
N SER A 63 -30.49 -50.86 37.15
CA SER A 63 -30.38 -50.51 35.73
C SER A 63 -28.96 -50.08 35.37
N LEU A 64 -28.42 -50.60 34.25
CA LEU A 64 -27.07 -50.31 33.75
C LEU A 64 -26.74 -48.81 33.67
N ARG A 65 -27.76 -47.94 33.53
CA ARG A 65 -27.63 -46.48 33.50
C ARG A 65 -26.83 -45.89 34.68
N LEU A 66 -26.93 -46.42 35.90
CA LEU A 66 -26.28 -45.79 37.06
C LEU A 66 -24.75 -45.93 37.10
N MET A 67 -24.20 -46.99 36.49
CA MET A 67 -22.76 -47.20 36.41
C MET A 67 -22.13 -46.55 35.18
N TRP A 68 -22.90 -46.37 34.11
CA TRP A 68 -22.40 -45.88 32.82
C TRP A 68 -22.38 -44.34 32.75
N SER A 69 -23.29 -43.64 33.45
CA SER A 69 -23.27 -42.17 33.53
C SER A 69 -21.93 -41.56 33.99
N PRO A 70 -21.34 -41.93 35.15
CA PRO A 70 -20.07 -41.33 35.58
C PRO A 70 -18.91 -41.65 34.62
N ILE A 71 -18.92 -42.83 33.99
CA ILE A 71 -17.92 -43.23 32.98
C ILE A 71 -18.10 -42.41 31.69
N PHE A 72 -19.34 -42.13 31.27
CA PHE A 72 -19.61 -41.27 30.11
C PHE A 72 -19.18 -39.83 30.38
N TYR A 73 -19.46 -39.28 31.56
CA TYR A 73 -18.97 -37.94 31.93
C TYR A 73 -17.44 -37.90 32.02
N LEU A 74 -16.78 -38.95 32.53
CA LEU A 74 -15.32 -39.06 32.53
C LEU A 74 -14.76 -39.11 31.09
N LEU A 75 -15.39 -39.85 30.17
CA LEU A 75 -14.95 -39.92 28.77
C LEU A 75 -15.18 -38.60 28.02
N VAL A 76 -16.29 -37.90 28.31
CA VAL A 76 -16.58 -36.58 27.72
C VAL A 76 -15.61 -35.51 28.26
N THR A 77 -15.29 -35.50 29.56
CA THR A 77 -14.29 -34.57 30.09
C THR A 77 -12.89 -34.89 29.57
N LEU A 78 -12.50 -36.17 29.50
CA LEU A 78 -11.22 -36.58 28.92
C LEU A 78 -11.13 -36.18 27.43
N SER A 79 -12.19 -36.38 26.65
CA SER A 79 -12.27 -35.96 25.25
C SER A 79 -12.19 -34.44 25.11
N SER A 80 -12.87 -33.67 25.98
CA SER A 80 -12.79 -32.21 26.00
C SER A 80 -11.40 -31.68 26.36
N ILE A 81 -10.67 -32.39 27.23
CA ILE A 81 -9.27 -32.06 27.58
C ILE A 81 -8.36 -32.36 26.39
N ILE A 82 -8.55 -33.49 25.71
CA ILE A 82 -7.78 -33.87 24.50
C ILE A 82 -8.03 -32.87 23.37
N THR A 83 -9.27 -32.42 23.13
CA THR A 83 -9.54 -31.38 22.11
C THR A 83 -8.95 -30.03 22.50
N LEU A 84 -9.00 -29.64 23.78
CA LEU A 84 -8.35 -28.42 24.26
C LEU A 84 -6.83 -28.46 24.07
N ILE A 85 -6.17 -29.58 24.41
CA ILE A 85 -4.73 -29.78 24.16
C ILE A 85 -4.44 -29.74 22.65
N GLY A 86 -5.27 -30.37 21.82
CA GLY A 86 -5.15 -30.33 20.37
C GLY A 86 -5.23 -28.91 19.80
N ILE A 87 -6.16 -28.09 20.31
CA ILE A 87 -6.29 -26.67 19.94
C ILE A 87 -5.07 -25.87 20.41
N VAL A 88 -4.58 -26.09 21.64
CA VAL A 88 -3.37 -25.42 22.14
C VAL A 88 -2.14 -25.79 21.30
N VAL A 89 -1.97 -27.06 20.95
CA VAL A 89 -0.88 -27.51 20.05
C VAL A 89 -1.03 -26.92 18.65
N LEU A 90 -2.25 -26.80 18.12
CA LEU A 90 -2.52 -26.16 16.83
C LEU A 90 -2.19 -24.65 16.86
N LEU A 91 -2.59 -23.94 17.92
CA LEU A 91 -2.27 -22.53 18.13
C LEU A 91 -0.76 -22.31 18.29
N ILE A 92 -0.07 -23.16 19.06
CA ILE A 92 1.39 -23.16 19.16
C ILE A 92 2.01 -23.42 17.78
N ASN A 93 1.53 -24.39 16.99
CA ASN A 93 2.07 -24.63 15.65
C ASN A 93 1.79 -23.49 14.66
N ILE A 94 0.64 -22.81 14.73
CA ILE A 94 0.34 -21.64 13.90
C ILE A 94 1.26 -20.47 14.29
N PHE A 95 1.41 -20.21 15.60
CA PHE A 95 2.27 -19.16 16.12
C PHE A 95 3.76 -19.43 15.83
N MET A 96 4.22 -20.66 16.06
CA MET A 96 5.58 -21.11 15.73
C MET A 96 5.83 -21.18 14.24
N ARG A 97 4.79 -21.38 13.39
CA ARG A 97 4.91 -21.26 11.93
C ARG A 97 5.06 -19.80 11.50
N ASN A 98 4.37 -18.85 12.14
CA ASN A 98 4.60 -17.42 11.92
C ASN A 98 6.01 -17.00 12.38
N ILE A 99 6.48 -17.47 13.53
CA ILE A 99 7.85 -17.19 14.02
C ILE A 99 8.90 -17.89 13.13
N SER A 100 8.67 -19.13 12.71
CA SER A 100 9.55 -19.85 11.79
C SER A 100 9.57 -19.23 10.40
N SER A 101 8.51 -18.53 9.98
CA SER A 101 8.49 -17.74 8.75
C SER A 101 9.30 -16.44 8.85
N GLN A 102 9.70 -16.01 10.06
CA GLN A 102 10.70 -14.95 10.26
C GLN A 102 12.11 -15.45 10.55
N ASN A 103 12.28 -16.74 10.88
CA ASN A 103 13.56 -17.44 10.73
C ASN A 103 13.76 -17.96 9.31
N ASN A 104 13.54 -17.07 8.33
CA ASN A 104 14.43 -17.06 7.18
C ASN A 104 15.83 -16.74 7.71
N ASN A 105 16.56 -17.80 8.05
CA ASN A 105 18.00 -17.84 7.86
C ASN A 105 18.25 -17.65 6.37
N ASN A 106 18.12 -16.38 5.95
CA ASN A 106 18.97 -15.82 4.93
C ASN A 106 20.39 -16.05 5.44
N HIS A 107 20.93 -17.22 5.10
CA HIS A 107 22.19 -17.21 4.39
C HIS A 107 22.02 -16.22 3.24
N ILE A 108 22.25 -14.95 3.58
CA ILE A 108 22.94 -14.01 2.72
C ILE A 108 24.19 -14.81 2.33
N LYS A 109 24.10 -15.53 1.20
CA LYS A 109 25.26 -16.00 0.45
C LYS A 109 26.08 -14.74 0.31
N GLY A 110 27.11 -14.60 1.14
CA GLY A 110 27.70 -13.30 1.46
C GLY A 110 27.88 -12.55 0.16
N THR A 111 27.03 -11.55 -0.09
CA THR A 111 27.04 -10.79 -1.33
C THR A 111 28.37 -10.10 -1.28
N LYS A 112 29.36 -10.69 -1.96
CA LYS A 112 30.77 -10.41 -1.76
C LYS A 112 30.89 -8.92 -1.97
N LEU A 113 31.01 -8.17 -0.87
CA LEU A 113 30.97 -6.72 -0.86
C LEU A 113 32.23 -6.28 -1.58
N LEU A 114 32.10 -6.19 -2.90
CA LEU A 114 33.11 -5.74 -3.82
C LEU A 114 33.39 -4.31 -3.37
N PRO A 115 34.59 -4.04 -2.83
CA PRO A 115 34.88 -2.70 -2.36
C PRO A 115 34.74 -1.76 -3.55
N CYS A 116 34.05 -0.64 -3.36
CA CYS A 116 33.73 0.33 -4.41
C CYS A 116 34.96 0.98 -5.07
N THR A 117 36.16 0.59 -4.66
CA THR A 117 37.47 0.97 -5.21
C THR A 117 37.83 0.29 -6.54
N LYS A 118 36.97 -0.59 -7.08
CA LYS A 118 37.13 -1.17 -8.44
C LYS A 118 35.84 -1.14 -9.26
N ILE A 119 35.26 0.05 -9.44
CA ILE A 119 34.25 0.27 -10.47
C ILE A 119 34.98 0.44 -11.81
N THR A 120 34.76 -0.50 -12.73
CA THR A 120 35.19 -0.39 -14.12
C THR A 120 33.97 -0.10 -15.00
N SER A 121 33.87 1.12 -15.51
CA SER A 121 32.86 1.44 -16.53
C SER A 121 33.30 0.88 -17.88
N GLN A 122 32.35 0.35 -18.65
CA GLN A 122 32.54 -0.02 -20.04
C GLN A 122 31.30 0.44 -20.81
N ASP A 123 31.49 0.94 -22.03
CA ASP A 123 30.36 1.34 -22.88
C ASP A 123 29.68 0.07 -23.41
N VAL A 124 28.39 -0.11 -23.09
CA VAL A 124 27.60 -1.26 -23.56
C VAL A 124 27.12 -1.02 -25.00
N TRP A 125 26.61 0.18 -25.25
CA TRP A 125 26.18 0.66 -26.56
C TRP A 125 26.22 2.19 -26.59
N VAL A 126 26.29 2.76 -27.80
CA VAL A 126 26.12 4.20 -28.04
C VAL A 126 25.17 4.37 -29.22
N LYS A 127 24.21 5.30 -29.09
CA LYS A 127 23.17 5.57 -30.08
C LYS A 127 22.99 7.07 -30.26
N THR A 128 22.78 7.50 -31.50
CA THR A 128 22.58 8.91 -31.85
C THR A 128 21.22 9.06 -32.50
N PHE A 129 20.37 9.91 -31.93
CA PHE A 129 19.06 10.26 -32.48
C PHE A 129 19.12 11.70 -32.99
N PRO A 130 19.42 11.91 -34.29
CA PRO A 130 19.49 13.26 -34.85
C PRO A 130 18.12 13.94 -34.76
N MET A 131 18.13 15.27 -34.63
CA MET A 131 16.93 16.11 -34.53
C MET A 131 16.07 15.85 -33.27
N LEU A 132 16.57 15.10 -32.28
CA LEU A 132 15.94 15.03 -30.95
C LEU A 132 16.78 15.81 -29.93
N THR A 133 16.11 16.62 -29.12
CA THR A 133 16.65 17.26 -27.91
C THR A 133 16.07 16.59 -26.67
N THR A 134 16.71 16.74 -25.51
CA THR A 134 16.15 16.22 -24.26
C THR A 134 16.56 17.07 -23.06
N GLU A 135 15.55 17.46 -22.27
CA GLU A 135 15.72 18.13 -20.97
C GLU A 135 15.31 17.20 -19.79
N THR A 136 14.97 15.92 -20.06
CA THR A 136 14.47 15.01 -19.03
C THR A 136 15.57 14.36 -18.19
N ALA A 137 15.20 13.93 -16.99
CA ALA A 137 15.90 12.82 -16.33
C ALA A 137 15.55 11.48 -17.01
N ILE A 138 16.52 10.57 -17.06
CA ILE A 138 16.32 9.19 -17.51
C ILE A 138 15.41 8.44 -16.52
N ARG A 139 14.48 7.63 -17.03
CA ARG A 139 13.75 6.63 -16.24
C ARG A 139 14.15 5.22 -16.66
N LEU A 140 14.00 4.29 -15.72
CA LEU A 140 14.27 2.87 -15.89
C LEU A 140 12.96 2.10 -15.73
N ASN A 141 12.66 1.23 -16.69
CA ASN A 141 11.49 0.36 -16.69
C ASN A 141 11.75 -0.82 -17.64
N ASP A 142 11.72 -2.07 -17.20
CA ASP A 142 11.70 -3.25 -18.08
C ASP A 142 10.35 -3.31 -18.82
N VAL A 143 10.31 -2.79 -20.05
CA VAL A 143 9.05 -2.67 -20.83
C VAL A 143 8.84 -3.82 -21.80
N ASN A 144 9.92 -4.51 -22.19
CA ASN A 144 9.87 -5.69 -23.06
C ASN A 144 9.79 -7.03 -22.28
N SER A 145 9.94 -6.99 -20.95
CA SER A 145 9.95 -8.15 -20.04
C SER A 145 11.10 -9.14 -20.29
N ASP A 146 12.28 -8.68 -20.74
CA ASP A 146 13.49 -9.51 -20.91
C ASP A 146 14.33 -9.64 -19.63
N GLY A 147 13.99 -8.91 -18.56
CA GLY A 147 14.68 -8.90 -17.27
C GLY A 147 15.80 -7.87 -17.16
N ILE A 148 15.92 -6.96 -18.12
CA ILE A 148 16.83 -5.82 -18.12
C ILE A 148 15.99 -4.53 -18.13
N GLU A 149 16.33 -3.57 -17.27
CA GLU A 149 15.65 -2.27 -17.24
C GLU A 149 15.93 -1.48 -18.53
N ASP A 150 14.87 -1.12 -19.26
CA ASP A 150 14.96 -0.27 -20.44
C ASP A 150 14.99 1.22 -20.07
N ILE A 151 15.47 2.05 -21.01
CA ILE A 151 15.67 3.48 -20.82
C ILE A 151 14.50 4.26 -21.42
N ILE A 152 13.74 4.97 -20.58
CA ILE A 152 12.68 5.87 -21.02
C ILE A 152 13.13 7.34 -20.95
N LEU A 153 12.93 8.06 -22.05
CA LEU A 153 13.34 9.45 -22.27
C LEU A 153 12.18 10.30 -22.78
N GLY A 154 12.13 11.56 -22.36
CA GLY A 154 11.34 12.62 -22.99
C GLY A 154 12.18 13.35 -24.02
N PHE A 155 11.58 13.80 -25.11
CA PHE A 155 12.28 14.55 -26.13
C PHE A 155 11.49 15.75 -26.64
N GLY A 156 12.23 16.76 -27.09
CA GLY A 156 11.78 17.77 -28.03
C GLY A 156 12.41 17.53 -29.40
N THR A 157 11.99 18.29 -30.41
CA THR A 157 12.58 18.24 -31.77
C THR A 157 13.14 19.56 -32.27
N GLY A 158 12.97 20.64 -31.50
CA GLY A 158 13.16 22.02 -31.97
C GLY A 158 12.05 22.52 -32.91
N ALA A 159 11.03 21.70 -33.19
CA ALA A 159 9.76 22.13 -33.77
C ALA A 159 8.72 22.41 -32.66
N ASP A 160 9.16 22.85 -31.48
CA ASP A 160 8.35 23.04 -30.26
C ASP A 160 7.77 24.46 -30.11
N ALA A 161 7.99 25.33 -31.11
CA ALA A 161 7.36 26.64 -31.18
C ALA A 161 5.82 26.55 -31.06
N PHE A 162 5.20 27.56 -30.44
CA PHE A 162 3.74 27.64 -30.19
C PHE A 162 2.87 27.35 -31.42
N TYR A 163 3.40 27.59 -32.63
CA TYR A 163 2.81 27.12 -33.87
C TYR A 163 3.90 26.72 -34.87
N TYR A 164 3.80 25.50 -35.41
CA TYR A 164 4.64 25.03 -36.51
C TYR A 164 3.77 24.48 -37.65
N PRO A 165 4.20 24.61 -38.94
CA PRO A 165 3.48 24.01 -40.05
C PRO A 165 3.55 22.47 -40.02
N LYS A 166 2.41 21.77 -40.13
CA LYS A 166 2.33 20.29 -40.15
C LYS A 166 3.26 19.61 -41.17
N VAL A 167 3.58 20.30 -42.28
CA VAL A 167 4.54 19.83 -43.29
C VAL A 167 5.95 19.59 -42.71
N VAL A 168 6.35 20.29 -41.64
CA VAL A 168 7.62 20.04 -40.93
C VAL A 168 7.64 18.61 -40.39
N CYS A 169 6.55 18.17 -39.77
CA CYS A 169 6.41 16.80 -39.27
C CYS A 169 6.42 15.77 -40.40
N HIS A 170 5.70 16.02 -41.49
CA HIS A 170 5.66 15.10 -42.64
C HIS A 170 7.02 14.93 -43.33
N VAL A 171 7.84 15.99 -43.36
CA VAL A 171 9.16 15.99 -44.02
C VAL A 171 10.27 15.42 -43.11
N TYR A 172 10.36 15.86 -41.85
CA TYR A 172 11.46 15.50 -40.95
C TYR A 172 11.14 14.31 -40.04
N PHE A 173 9.87 14.08 -39.74
CA PHE A 173 9.42 13.07 -38.77
C PHE A 173 8.24 12.25 -39.31
N PRO A 174 8.36 11.51 -40.43
CA PRO A 174 7.22 10.88 -41.12
C PRO A 174 6.42 9.87 -40.26
N LYS A 175 7.01 9.32 -39.18
CA LYS A 175 6.29 8.47 -38.19
C LYS A 175 5.32 9.25 -37.28
N SER A 176 5.52 10.56 -37.13
CA SER A 176 4.85 11.43 -36.14
C SER A 176 3.48 11.95 -36.56
N LYS A 177 3.09 11.75 -37.83
CA LYS A 177 1.90 12.36 -38.44
C LYS A 177 1.99 13.90 -38.32
N ASP A 178 1.02 14.54 -37.66
CA ASP A 178 0.91 16.00 -37.55
C ASP A 178 1.55 16.59 -36.29
N GLU A 179 2.00 15.72 -35.37
CA GLU A 179 2.45 16.09 -34.03
C GLU A 179 3.92 15.73 -33.85
N CYS A 180 4.80 16.71 -33.92
CA CYS A 180 6.24 16.45 -33.87
C CYS A 180 7.03 17.42 -33.01
N GLY A 181 6.40 18.24 -32.16
CA GLY A 181 7.15 19.12 -31.24
C GLY A 181 7.97 18.35 -30.22
N GLY A 182 7.57 17.12 -29.88
CA GLY A 182 8.32 16.24 -28.99
C GLY A 182 7.70 14.87 -28.80
N GLY A 183 7.93 14.27 -27.64
CA GLY A 183 7.32 13.00 -27.25
C GLY A 183 8.10 12.21 -26.20
N MET A 184 7.85 10.90 -26.17
CA MET A 184 8.52 9.94 -25.27
C MET A 184 9.10 8.77 -26.07
N LEU A 185 10.24 8.25 -25.64
CA LEU A 185 11.04 7.25 -26.34
C LEU A 185 11.51 6.18 -25.36
N ALA A 186 11.30 4.90 -25.69
CA ALA A 186 11.86 3.76 -24.98
C ALA A 186 13.00 3.12 -25.79
N LEU A 187 14.13 2.91 -25.12
CA LEU A 187 15.33 2.27 -25.66
C LEU A 187 15.66 1.02 -24.86
N ASP A 188 15.80 -0.10 -25.57
CA ASP A 188 16.20 -1.40 -25.04
C ASP A 188 17.49 -1.29 -24.22
N GLY A 189 17.44 -1.62 -22.93
CA GLY A 189 18.56 -1.38 -21.99
C GLY A 189 19.84 -2.14 -22.37
N LYS A 190 19.69 -3.26 -23.07
CA LYS A 190 20.74 -4.19 -23.48
C LYS A 190 21.46 -3.78 -24.77
N THR A 191 20.76 -3.09 -25.69
CA THR A 191 21.22 -2.85 -27.07
C THR A 191 21.06 -1.39 -27.55
N GLY A 192 20.30 -0.58 -26.82
CA GLY A 192 19.94 0.81 -27.16
C GLY A 192 19.00 0.93 -28.35
N ASN A 193 18.39 -0.16 -28.82
CA ASN A 193 17.45 -0.12 -29.93
C ASN A 193 16.12 0.51 -29.48
N GLU A 194 15.48 1.29 -30.36
CA GLU A 194 14.13 1.83 -30.12
C GLU A 194 13.13 0.68 -29.99
N ILE A 195 12.48 0.57 -28.83
CA ILE A 195 11.36 -0.35 -28.59
C ILE A 195 10.09 0.31 -29.12
N TRP A 196 9.79 1.52 -28.61
CA TRP A 196 8.68 2.35 -29.07
C TRP A 196 9.02 3.83 -28.98
N ARG A 197 8.26 4.63 -29.73
CA ARG A 197 8.34 6.09 -29.71
C ARG A 197 6.94 6.67 -29.83
N HIS A 198 6.52 7.38 -28.79
CA HIS A 198 5.33 8.21 -28.80
C HIS A 198 5.70 9.63 -29.22
N TYR A 199 4.89 10.26 -30.06
CA TYR A 199 5.05 11.65 -30.46
C TYR A 199 3.92 12.50 -29.89
N SER A 200 4.22 13.76 -29.56
CA SER A 200 3.26 14.74 -29.04
C SER A 200 3.42 16.09 -29.73
N ALA A 201 2.34 16.88 -29.70
CA ALA A 201 2.33 18.25 -30.25
C ALA A 201 3.48 19.13 -29.73
N HIS A 202 3.94 18.97 -28.48
CA HIS A 202 5.01 19.75 -27.88
C HIS A 202 6.03 18.88 -27.13
N GLU A 203 7.18 19.47 -26.76
CA GLU A 203 8.25 18.84 -25.98
C GLU A 203 7.76 18.27 -24.64
N ILE A 204 8.13 17.02 -24.34
CA ILE A 204 7.97 16.39 -23.02
C ILE A 204 9.33 16.37 -22.33
N PHE A 205 9.44 17.07 -21.20
CA PHE A 205 10.67 17.19 -20.41
C PHE A 205 10.56 16.56 -19.01
N ALA A 206 9.36 16.17 -18.56
CA ALA A 206 9.10 15.75 -17.18
C ALA A 206 8.35 14.41 -17.11
N ILE A 207 9.09 13.30 -17.01
CA ILE A 207 8.51 11.95 -17.02
C ILE A 207 8.40 11.32 -15.62
N ASN A 208 7.33 10.54 -15.40
CA ASN A 208 7.19 9.62 -14.26
C ASN A 208 6.56 8.28 -14.71
N CYS A 209 7.32 7.17 -14.62
CA CYS A 209 6.90 5.82 -15.05
C CYS A 209 6.75 4.82 -13.89
N ASN A 210 6.26 5.28 -12.73
CA ASN A 210 6.31 4.50 -11.48
C ASN A 210 5.04 3.67 -11.16
N ALA A 211 4.00 3.67 -12.00
CA ALA A 211 2.77 2.91 -11.77
C ALA A 211 2.22 2.32 -13.08
N ASP A 212 1.54 1.18 -12.99
CA ASP A 212 0.68 0.63 -14.03
C ASP A 212 -0.68 1.35 -13.94
N LEU A 213 -1.14 1.96 -15.03
CA LEU A 213 -2.40 2.73 -15.10
C LEU A 213 -3.52 1.95 -15.78
N ASN A 214 -3.16 0.97 -16.61
CA ASN A 214 -4.09 0.23 -17.47
C ASN A 214 -4.37 -1.21 -16.97
N GLY A 215 -3.50 -1.76 -16.12
CA GLY A 215 -3.62 -3.07 -15.49
C GLY A 215 -2.98 -4.23 -16.26
N ASP A 216 -2.10 -3.98 -17.25
CA ASP A 216 -1.43 -5.01 -18.04
C ASP A 216 -0.17 -5.63 -17.39
N GLY A 217 0.27 -5.08 -16.26
CA GLY A 217 1.43 -5.52 -15.49
C GLY A 217 2.75 -4.81 -15.82
N THR A 218 2.79 -3.99 -16.88
CA THR A 218 3.91 -3.09 -17.19
C THR A 218 3.62 -1.69 -16.60
N LYS A 219 4.63 -0.99 -16.07
CA LYS A 219 4.41 0.38 -15.57
C LYS A 219 4.26 1.33 -16.74
N ASP A 220 3.24 2.18 -16.71
CA ASP A 220 2.96 3.20 -17.70
C ASP A 220 3.70 4.50 -17.41
N CYS A 221 3.84 5.33 -18.45
CA CYS A 221 4.63 6.56 -18.39
C CYS A 221 3.74 7.81 -18.53
N LEU A 222 3.82 8.68 -17.53
CA LEU A 222 3.26 10.03 -17.57
C LEU A 222 4.31 10.99 -18.13
N GLY A 223 3.94 11.79 -19.13
CA GLY A 223 4.76 12.87 -19.68
C GLY A 223 4.15 14.24 -19.37
N GLY A 224 4.91 15.12 -18.71
CA GLY A 224 4.64 16.56 -18.61
C GLY A 224 5.62 17.37 -19.45
N GLY A 225 5.16 18.47 -20.03
CA GLY A 225 5.90 19.19 -21.07
C GLY A 225 5.51 20.64 -21.29
N ARG A 226 5.94 21.18 -22.43
CA ARG A 226 5.63 22.57 -22.85
C ARG A 226 4.19 22.68 -23.34
N MET A 227 3.64 23.90 -23.27
CA MET A 227 2.36 24.27 -23.88
C MET A 227 1.20 23.29 -23.57
N ALA A 228 0.91 23.11 -22.28
CA ALA A 228 -0.06 22.15 -21.75
C ALA A 228 0.15 20.68 -22.16
N GLY A 229 1.33 20.32 -22.70
CA GLY A 229 1.69 18.94 -23.01
C GLY A 229 1.64 18.06 -21.76
N PHE A 230 0.59 17.24 -21.65
CA PHE A 230 0.41 16.30 -20.56
C PHE A 230 -0.38 15.09 -21.03
N ASN A 231 0.23 13.91 -20.92
CA ASN A 231 -0.32 12.65 -21.40
C ASN A 231 0.15 11.45 -20.57
N ALA A 232 -0.55 10.33 -20.73
CA ALA A 232 -0.10 9.01 -20.31
C ALA A 232 0.04 8.10 -21.52
N VAL A 233 1.12 7.32 -21.56
CA VAL A 233 1.35 6.30 -22.58
C VAL A 233 1.57 4.93 -21.95
N ASN A 234 1.09 3.89 -22.62
CA ASN A 234 1.32 2.52 -22.22
C ASN A 234 2.83 2.25 -22.22
N GLY A 235 3.35 1.74 -21.11
CA GLY A 235 4.79 1.53 -20.94
C GLY A 235 5.38 0.50 -21.91
N LYS A 236 4.58 -0.47 -22.35
CA LYS A 236 4.98 -1.63 -23.16
C LYS A 236 5.16 -1.31 -24.65
N ASP A 237 4.31 -0.44 -25.20
CA ASP A 237 4.26 -0.17 -26.64
C ASP A 237 4.16 1.33 -27.03
N GLY A 238 4.08 2.24 -26.06
CA GLY A 238 4.01 3.69 -26.30
C GLY A 238 2.67 4.17 -26.87
N THR A 239 1.61 3.35 -26.83
CA THR A 239 0.25 3.78 -27.22
C THR A 239 -0.31 4.82 -26.25
N LEU A 240 -1.14 5.74 -26.74
CA LEU A 240 -1.77 6.76 -25.88
C LEU A 240 -2.83 6.12 -24.98
N LEU A 241 -2.76 6.38 -23.67
CA LEU A 241 -3.82 6.04 -22.72
C LEU A 241 -4.80 7.20 -22.58
N TRP A 242 -4.29 8.42 -22.38
CA TRP A 242 -5.07 9.67 -22.35
C TRP A 242 -4.17 10.89 -22.56
N GLU A 243 -4.80 12.03 -22.88
CA GLU A 243 -4.17 13.34 -23.08
C GLU A 243 -4.98 14.45 -22.39
N PHE A 244 -4.33 15.59 -22.11
CA PHE A 244 -4.92 16.67 -21.32
C PHE A 244 -5.84 17.60 -22.15
N ASP A 245 -7.16 17.36 -22.04
CA ASP A 245 -8.18 18.17 -22.71
C ASP A 245 -9.28 18.77 -21.82
N ASP A 246 -9.02 18.94 -20.51
CA ASP A 246 -9.95 19.69 -19.65
C ASP A 246 -9.87 21.19 -19.95
N GLN A 247 -10.80 21.70 -20.77
CA GLN A 247 -10.88 23.10 -21.18
C GLN A 247 -11.10 24.11 -20.04
N ASN A 248 -11.48 23.68 -18.83
CA ASN A 248 -11.60 24.57 -17.67
C ASN A 248 -10.27 24.65 -16.89
N ALA A 249 -9.54 23.54 -16.81
CA ALA A 249 -8.28 23.42 -16.09
C ALA A 249 -7.04 23.78 -16.94
N LYS A 250 -7.09 23.51 -18.25
CA LYS A 250 -6.03 23.78 -19.22
C LYS A 250 -5.84 25.30 -19.43
N ILE A 251 -4.59 25.65 -19.71
CA ILE A 251 -4.16 26.96 -20.21
C ILE A 251 -3.06 26.65 -21.20
N ASP A 252 -3.30 26.83 -22.49
CA ASP A 252 -2.44 26.26 -23.54
C ASP A 252 -1.00 26.80 -23.51
N ALA A 253 -0.79 28.02 -23.02
CA ALA A 253 0.54 28.63 -22.88
C ALA A 253 1.30 28.24 -21.58
N SER A 254 0.70 27.48 -20.66
CA SER A 254 1.37 27.07 -19.41
C SER A 254 2.01 25.69 -19.53
N ASN A 255 3.16 25.48 -18.91
CA ASN A 255 3.85 24.18 -18.93
C ASN A 255 3.32 23.23 -17.84
N VAL A 256 3.55 21.93 -18.02
CA VAL A 256 3.20 20.88 -17.04
C VAL A 256 4.45 20.24 -16.47
N TYR A 257 4.63 20.33 -15.15
CA TYR A 257 5.79 19.78 -14.44
C TYR A 257 5.58 18.34 -14.00
N THR A 258 6.61 17.68 -13.45
CA THR A 258 6.62 16.22 -13.22
C THR A 258 5.43 15.78 -12.37
N PRO A 259 4.46 15.02 -12.93
CA PRO A 259 3.30 14.56 -12.19
C PRO A 259 3.74 13.57 -11.11
N GLN A 260 3.16 13.67 -9.92
CA GLN A 260 3.44 12.77 -8.80
C GLN A 260 2.21 11.93 -8.48
N TYR A 261 2.42 10.63 -8.27
CA TYR A 261 1.37 9.73 -7.82
C TYR A 261 0.95 10.05 -6.37
N ILE A 262 -0.35 10.12 -6.16
CA ILE A 262 -1.02 10.18 -4.86
C ILE A 262 -1.84 8.90 -4.65
N SER A 263 -2.66 8.83 -3.60
CA SER A 263 -3.63 7.74 -3.49
C SER A 263 -4.79 7.97 -4.46
N ASP A 264 -5.46 6.90 -4.89
CA ASP A 264 -6.76 6.95 -5.56
C ASP A 264 -7.73 7.87 -4.79
N VAL A 265 -8.25 8.91 -5.46
CA VAL A 265 -9.17 9.93 -4.90
C VAL A 265 -10.57 9.77 -5.46
N ASP A 266 -10.74 9.39 -6.74
CA ASP A 266 -12.06 9.19 -7.35
C ASP A 266 -12.62 7.75 -7.23
N SER A 267 -11.85 6.85 -6.61
CA SER A 267 -12.19 5.44 -6.31
C SER A 267 -12.35 4.55 -7.54
N ASP A 268 -11.62 4.84 -8.63
CA ASP A 268 -11.66 4.05 -9.86
C ASP A 268 -10.70 2.83 -9.88
N GLY A 269 -9.89 2.67 -8.84
CA GLY A 269 -8.93 1.58 -8.65
C GLY A 269 -7.50 1.86 -9.13
N VAL A 270 -7.22 3.05 -9.66
CA VAL A 270 -5.89 3.48 -10.15
C VAL A 270 -5.34 4.62 -9.29
N LEU A 271 -4.02 4.78 -9.22
CA LEU A 271 -3.39 5.87 -8.48
C LEU A 271 -3.58 7.22 -9.20
N ASP A 272 -4.19 8.18 -8.50
CA ASP A 272 -4.35 9.54 -9.01
C ASP A 272 -3.06 10.36 -8.96
N LEU A 273 -3.10 11.53 -9.58
CA LEU A 273 -1.95 12.39 -9.81
C LEU A 273 -2.13 13.75 -9.13
N VAL A 274 -1.03 14.30 -8.63
CA VAL A 274 -0.89 15.72 -8.34
C VAL A 274 0.16 16.34 -9.24
N VAL A 275 -0.17 17.47 -9.87
CA VAL A 275 0.65 18.11 -10.90
C VAL A 275 0.57 19.63 -10.81
N ILE A 276 1.65 20.31 -11.21
CA ILE A 276 1.69 21.78 -11.37
C ILE A 276 1.57 22.11 -12.85
N HIS A 277 0.59 22.94 -13.18
CA HIS A 277 0.38 23.53 -14.51
C HIS A 277 0.63 25.04 -14.43
N GLY A 278 1.67 25.55 -15.05
CA GLY A 278 2.05 26.97 -14.94
C GLY A 278 3.36 27.32 -15.62
N GLY A 279 3.73 28.60 -15.53
CA GLY A 279 4.90 29.15 -16.21
C GLY A 279 4.65 29.36 -17.69
N ASP A 280 4.69 30.62 -18.14
CA ASP A 280 4.50 31.00 -19.54
C ASP A 280 5.87 31.14 -20.23
N PRO A 281 6.24 30.25 -21.18
CA PRO A 281 7.51 30.34 -21.92
C PRO A 281 7.47 31.40 -23.02
N LEU A 282 6.32 32.02 -23.30
CA LEU A 282 6.15 33.10 -24.29
C LEU A 282 6.33 34.50 -23.68
N LYS A 283 6.60 34.59 -22.37
CA LYS A 283 6.73 35.86 -21.64
C LYS A 283 8.16 36.10 -21.20
N GLU A 284 8.66 37.31 -21.49
CA GLU A 284 9.97 37.76 -21.04
C GLU A 284 10.03 37.96 -19.52
N PRO A 285 11.19 37.71 -18.87
CA PRO A 285 11.40 37.98 -17.45
C PRO A 285 11.01 39.42 -17.09
N GLY A 286 10.23 39.58 -16.01
CA GLY A 286 9.77 40.89 -15.55
C GLY A 286 8.55 41.48 -16.26
N SER A 287 7.92 40.73 -17.19
CA SER A 287 6.62 41.14 -17.79
C SER A 287 5.57 41.42 -16.70
N GLU A 288 4.84 42.53 -16.81
CA GLU A 288 3.87 43.01 -15.81
C GLU A 288 2.74 42.00 -15.50
N THR A 289 2.33 41.24 -16.51
CA THR A 289 1.33 40.18 -16.39
C THR A 289 1.96 38.82 -16.70
N ARG A 290 1.82 37.87 -15.77
CA ARG A 290 2.29 36.48 -15.86
C ARG A 290 1.14 35.53 -15.49
N LEU A 291 1.15 34.30 -15.99
CA LEU A 291 0.07 33.33 -15.71
C LEU A 291 0.17 32.78 -14.28
N VAL A 292 -0.96 32.71 -13.56
CA VAL A 292 -0.96 32.11 -12.21
C VAL A 292 -0.87 30.59 -12.32
N GLY A 293 0.12 29.99 -11.64
CA GLY A 293 0.26 28.53 -11.60
C GLY A 293 -0.95 27.86 -10.93
N ARG A 294 -1.31 26.68 -11.42
CA ARG A 294 -2.38 25.83 -10.89
C ARG A 294 -1.78 24.56 -10.31
N LEU A 295 -2.22 24.18 -9.11
CA LEU A 295 -2.05 22.84 -8.57
C LEU A 295 -3.29 22.03 -8.96
N MET A 296 -3.11 20.93 -9.67
CA MET A 296 -4.19 20.09 -10.17
C MET A 296 -4.10 18.68 -9.56
N VAL A 297 -5.26 18.12 -9.25
CA VAL A 297 -5.47 16.70 -8.94
C VAL A 297 -6.17 16.08 -10.13
N VAL A 298 -5.62 15.00 -10.67
CA VAL A 298 -6.02 14.42 -11.96
C VAL A 298 -6.16 12.91 -11.83
N SER A 299 -7.21 12.33 -12.43
CA SER A 299 -7.42 10.88 -12.46
C SER A 299 -6.29 10.21 -13.22
N GLY A 300 -5.59 9.28 -12.58
CA GLY A 300 -4.45 8.58 -13.21
C GLY A 300 -4.86 7.70 -14.39
N LYS A 301 -6.08 7.18 -14.35
CA LYS A 301 -6.67 6.30 -15.36
C LYS A 301 -7.21 7.03 -16.59
N THR A 302 -7.71 8.25 -16.40
CA THR A 302 -8.51 8.95 -17.43
C THR A 302 -7.96 10.32 -17.86
N GLY A 303 -6.98 10.87 -17.15
CA GLY A 303 -6.48 12.23 -17.41
C GLY A 303 -7.46 13.35 -17.02
N ARG A 304 -8.64 13.01 -16.50
CA ARG A 304 -9.68 13.95 -16.09
C ARG A 304 -9.26 14.73 -14.85
N VAL A 305 -9.35 16.05 -14.88
CA VAL A 305 -9.06 16.88 -13.71
C VAL A 305 -10.17 16.73 -12.67
N LEU A 306 -9.81 16.25 -11.48
CA LEU A 306 -10.72 16.07 -10.34
C LEU A 306 -10.93 17.38 -9.60
N LYS A 307 -9.85 18.14 -9.42
CA LYS A 307 -9.84 19.45 -8.77
C LYS A 307 -8.62 20.24 -9.20
N TRP A 308 -8.73 21.56 -9.25
CA TRP A 308 -7.56 22.43 -9.30
C TRP A 308 -7.76 23.65 -8.40
N VAL A 309 -6.65 24.26 -8.00
CA VAL A 309 -6.57 25.54 -7.28
C VAL A 309 -5.42 26.37 -7.84
N GLN A 310 -5.52 27.69 -7.78
CA GLN A 310 -4.35 28.55 -8.00
C GLN A 310 -3.35 28.39 -6.86
N VAL A 311 -2.06 28.58 -7.15
CA VAL A 311 -1.03 28.57 -6.10
C VAL A 311 -1.20 29.78 -5.15
N PRO A 312 -0.99 29.64 -3.84
CA PRO A 312 -1.36 30.68 -2.86
C PRO A 312 -0.60 32.01 -2.97
N ASP A 313 0.50 32.05 -3.73
CA ASP A 313 1.28 33.25 -3.99
C ASP A 313 0.88 33.99 -5.28
N GLU A 314 -0.17 33.53 -5.97
CA GLU A 314 -0.75 34.11 -7.21
C GLU A 314 0.29 34.42 -8.30
N LYS A 315 1.33 33.58 -8.38
CA LYS A 315 2.44 33.68 -9.32
C LYS A 315 2.58 32.43 -10.17
N GLU A 316 3.43 32.50 -11.18
CA GLU A 316 3.88 31.31 -11.91
C GLU A 316 4.53 30.29 -10.97
N SER A 317 4.59 29.05 -11.43
CA SER A 317 5.26 27.96 -10.72
C SER A 317 6.03 27.12 -11.72
N TYR A 318 7.32 26.95 -11.44
CA TYR A 318 8.32 26.28 -12.29
C TYR A 318 8.85 24.99 -11.67
N TYR A 319 8.15 24.46 -10.65
CA TYR A 319 8.61 23.36 -9.81
C TYR A 319 7.55 22.26 -9.77
N SER A 320 7.97 21.01 -10.00
CA SER A 320 7.17 19.83 -9.77
C SER A 320 6.73 19.75 -8.30
N PRO A 321 5.47 19.37 -8.00
CA PRO A 321 5.05 19.16 -6.62
C PRO A 321 5.86 18.01 -6.00
N GLN A 322 6.02 18.01 -4.68
CA GLN A 322 6.65 16.92 -3.94
C GLN A 322 5.61 16.27 -3.04
N VAL A 323 5.54 14.94 -3.01
CA VAL A 323 4.63 14.19 -2.13
C VAL A 323 5.47 13.55 -1.03
N LEU A 324 5.30 14.02 0.21
CA LEU A 324 5.90 13.39 1.39
C LEU A 324 4.85 12.54 2.10
N THR A 325 5.29 11.43 2.69
CA THR A 325 4.47 10.65 3.63
C THR A 325 5.04 10.86 5.03
N HIS A 326 4.25 11.42 5.94
CA HIS A 326 4.63 11.58 7.35
C HIS A 326 4.66 10.22 8.07
N PRO A 327 5.34 10.12 9.23
CA PRO A 327 5.42 8.86 10.00
C PRO A 327 4.07 8.31 10.50
N ASP A 328 3.03 9.14 10.52
CA ASP A 328 1.63 8.80 10.84
C ASP A 328 0.84 8.28 9.62
N GLY A 329 1.46 8.25 8.43
CA GLY A 329 0.84 7.84 7.17
C GLY A 329 0.17 8.98 6.39
N VAL A 330 0.14 10.22 6.91
CA VAL A 330 -0.47 11.36 6.22
C VAL A 330 0.40 11.77 5.02
N LYS A 331 -0.19 11.79 3.83
CA LYS A 331 0.46 12.34 2.62
C LYS A 331 0.32 13.86 2.59
N VAL A 332 1.44 14.57 2.47
CA VAL A 332 1.51 16.03 2.37
C VAL A 332 2.11 16.41 1.02
N VAL A 333 1.41 17.26 0.27
CA VAL A 333 1.90 17.84 -0.98
C VAL A 333 2.61 19.16 -0.68
N ILE A 334 3.88 19.27 -1.07
CA ILE A 334 4.69 20.47 -0.91
C ILE A 334 4.96 21.10 -2.27
N LYS A 335 4.61 22.39 -2.41
CA LYS A 335 5.09 23.27 -3.47
C LYS A 335 6.32 24.00 -2.97
N LEU A 336 7.47 23.82 -3.62
CA LEU A 336 8.65 24.65 -3.35
C LEU A 336 8.42 26.07 -3.91
N ARG A 337 8.81 27.07 -3.12
CA ARG A 337 8.80 28.48 -3.52
C ARG A 337 10.25 28.97 -3.63
N PRO A 338 10.74 29.38 -4.82
CA PRO A 338 12.03 30.03 -4.92
C PRO A 338 11.96 31.40 -4.25
N HIS A 339 12.70 31.58 -3.15
CA HIS A 339 12.80 32.88 -2.47
C HIS A 339 14.09 33.59 -2.89
N LEU A 340 14.05 34.27 -4.03
CA LEU A 340 15.16 35.10 -4.51
C LEU A 340 15.27 36.39 -3.67
N THR A 341 15.99 36.34 -2.55
CA THR A 341 16.59 37.54 -1.95
C THR A 341 17.80 37.96 -2.78
N LEU A 342 17.54 38.69 -3.86
CA LEU A 342 18.56 39.50 -4.52
C LEU A 342 18.92 40.67 -3.60
N ASN A 343 19.96 40.47 -2.78
CA ASN A 343 20.66 41.59 -2.16
C ASN A 343 21.34 42.37 -3.29
N GLN A 344 20.69 43.43 -3.76
CA GLN A 344 21.32 44.41 -4.63
C GLN A 344 22.36 45.18 -3.81
N HIS A 345 23.61 45.13 -4.26
CA HIS A 345 24.73 45.95 -3.82
C HIS A 345 25.30 46.68 -5.03
#